data_AF-A0AAJ4RA84-F1
#
_entry.id   AF-A0AAJ4RA84-F1
#
_cell.length_a   1.000
_cell.length_b   1.000
_cell.length_c   1.000
_cell.angle_alpha   90.00
_cell.angle_beta   90.00
_cell.angle_gamma   90.00
#
_symmetry.space_group_name_H-M   'P 1'
#
loop_
_entity.id
_entity.type
_entity.pdbx_description
1 polymer ?
#
loop_
_entity_poly.entity_id
_entity_poly.type
_entity_poly.pdbx_seq_one_letter_code
_entity_poly.pdbx_strand_id
1 'polypeptide(L)'
;MGSPTERLRAVGAGLLLAIVAFLVGIVASVLALGLLQGVGVALTQDDWRLYALQTVGLQGVGFGLTSLLFLKLQERFEMINIRVPTRNDVKLAVLGVFGLLAVVLALSALYTQFDVQLPETTLPGVIERQPDIALYLIPFTILFVAPGEELLARGVIQGRLKDAYPPIAAIVLASVVFTLGHAGNLVATPLGRALPYFGQLFVLSLVLGWLYERSENLLVVVFVHAVYNCITFLSQYAAATAA
;
A
#
# COMPACT_ATOMS: atom_id res chain seq x y z
N MET A 1 18.67 -9.16 19.61
CA MET A 1 17.19 -9.27 19.68
C MET A 1 16.74 -8.57 20.94
N GLY A 2 15.68 -7.76 20.88
CA GLY A 2 15.15 -7.05 22.05
C GLY A 2 14.49 -7.98 23.06
N SER A 3 14.37 -7.50 24.29
CA SER A 3 13.58 -8.09 25.38
C SER A 3 12.09 -8.25 24.98
N PRO A 4 11.32 -9.11 25.67
CA PRO A 4 9.89 -9.28 25.41
C PRO A 4 9.10 -7.95 25.43
N THR A 5 9.45 -7.05 26.36
CA THR A 5 8.81 -5.73 26.48
C THR A 5 9.16 -4.82 25.30
N GLU A 6 10.40 -4.78 24.84
CA GLU A 6 10.81 -3.99 23.67
C GLU A 6 10.13 -4.49 22.40
N ARG A 7 10.04 -5.80 22.23
CA ARG A 7 9.32 -6.44 21.13
C ARG A 7 7.84 -6.06 21.10
N LEU A 8 7.16 -6.16 22.25
CA LEU A 8 5.74 -5.79 22.36
C LEU A 8 5.53 -4.29 22.08
N ARG A 9 6.41 -3.44 22.59
CA ARG A 9 6.38 -1.99 22.31
C ARG A 9 6.60 -1.67 20.84
N ALA A 10 7.50 -2.38 20.16
CA ALA A 10 7.76 -2.18 18.73
C ALA A 10 6.52 -2.53 17.89
N VAL A 11 5.90 -3.69 18.15
CA VAL A 11 4.65 -4.11 17.49
C VAL A 11 3.51 -3.13 17.79
N GLY A 12 3.30 -2.79 19.06
CA GLY A 12 2.25 -1.86 19.48
C GLY A 12 2.42 -0.47 18.86
N ALA A 13 3.65 0.03 18.78
CA ALA A 13 3.94 1.30 18.13
C ALA A 13 3.70 1.24 16.61
N GLY A 14 4.09 0.15 15.94
CA GLY A 14 3.82 -0.03 14.50
C GLY A 14 2.32 -0.06 14.19
N LEU A 15 1.53 -0.78 14.99
CA LEU A 15 0.07 -0.81 14.88
C LEU A 15 -0.55 0.56 15.16
N LEU A 16 -0.12 1.24 16.22
CA LEU A 16 -0.61 2.58 16.56
C LEU A 16 -0.30 3.59 15.45
N LEU A 17 0.91 3.54 14.87
CA LEU A 17 1.30 4.40 13.75
C LEU A 17 0.42 4.16 12.54
N ALA A 18 0.14 2.90 12.19
CA ALA A 18 -0.79 2.59 11.12
C ALA A 18 -2.19 3.16 11.39
N ILE A 19 -2.74 2.93 12.60
CA ILE A 19 -4.07 3.46 12.98
C ILE A 19 -4.10 4.99 12.91
N VAL A 20 -3.11 5.67 13.46
CA VAL A 20 -3.01 7.13 13.42
C VAL A 20 -2.93 7.63 11.98
N ALA A 21 -2.11 7.00 11.15
CA ALA A 21 -1.96 7.38 9.74
C ALA A 21 -3.30 7.23 8.97
N PHE A 22 -4.04 6.15 9.22
CA PHE A 22 -5.39 5.96 8.68
C PHE A 22 -6.37 7.04 9.15
N LEU A 23 -6.41 7.32 10.46
CA LEU A 23 -7.32 8.32 11.02
C LEU A 23 -7.03 9.73 10.48
N VAL A 24 -5.75 10.11 10.42
CA VAL A 24 -5.32 11.38 9.82
C VAL A 24 -5.77 11.46 8.38
N GLY A 25 -5.60 10.38 7.60
CA GLY A 25 -5.99 10.34 6.21
C GLY A 25 -7.50 10.41 5.98
N ILE A 26 -8.30 9.73 6.82
CA ILE A 26 -9.76 9.81 6.80
C ILE A 26 -10.21 11.24 7.14
N VAL A 27 -9.68 11.83 8.21
CA VAL A 27 -10.02 13.21 8.60
C VAL A 27 -9.65 14.19 7.48
N ALA A 28 -8.46 14.08 6.90
CA ALA A 28 -8.05 14.91 5.78
C ALA A 28 -9.00 14.78 4.59
N SER A 29 -9.41 13.56 4.25
CA SER A 29 -10.35 13.29 3.15
C SER A 29 -11.74 13.88 3.42
N VAL A 30 -12.27 13.69 4.63
CA VAL A 30 -13.60 14.22 5.03
C VAL A 30 -13.59 15.75 5.04
N LEU A 31 -12.55 16.38 5.58
CA LEU A 31 -12.42 17.83 5.58
C LEU A 31 -12.30 18.39 4.16
N ALA A 32 -11.47 17.78 3.31
CA ALA A 32 -11.33 18.20 1.93
C ALA A 32 -12.65 18.09 1.16
N LEU A 33 -13.38 16.98 1.34
CA LEU A 33 -14.71 16.79 0.73
C LEU A 33 -15.72 17.84 1.22
N GLY A 34 -15.76 18.10 2.53
CA GLY A 34 -16.64 19.10 3.12
C GLY A 34 -16.36 20.52 2.63
N LEU A 35 -15.08 20.87 2.46
CA LEU A 35 -14.68 22.17 1.89
C LEU A 35 -15.13 22.31 0.43
N LEU A 36 -14.93 21.28 -0.38
CA LEU A 36 -15.37 21.27 -1.78
C LEU A 36 -16.90 21.40 -1.88
N GLN A 37 -17.64 20.65 -1.07
CA GLN A 37 -19.09 20.76 -1.02
C GLN A 37 -19.56 22.14 -0.56
N GLY A 38 -18.86 22.74 0.41
CA GLY A 38 -19.14 24.09 0.91
C GLY A 38 -18.98 25.19 -0.14
N VAL A 39 -18.14 24.98 -1.16
CA VAL A 39 -17.99 25.90 -2.31
C VAL A 39 -18.80 25.46 -3.54
N GLY A 40 -19.73 24.52 -3.38
CA GLY A 40 -20.66 24.08 -4.43
C GLY A 40 -20.12 22.98 -5.35
N VAL A 41 -18.98 22.35 -5.02
CA VAL A 41 -18.45 21.21 -5.77
C VAL A 41 -19.03 19.92 -5.21
N ALA A 42 -20.00 19.35 -5.91
CA ALA A 42 -20.55 18.03 -5.59
C ALA A 42 -19.71 16.92 -6.27
N LEU A 43 -19.18 16.00 -5.45
CA LEU A 43 -18.51 14.78 -5.90
C LEU A 43 -19.39 13.58 -5.60
N THR A 44 -19.65 12.74 -6.60
CA THR A 44 -20.42 11.51 -6.46
C THR A 44 -19.48 10.29 -6.41
N GLN A 45 -20.02 9.12 -6.06
CA GLN A 45 -19.25 7.87 -6.01
C GLN A 45 -18.70 7.44 -7.38
N ASP A 46 -19.27 7.98 -8.44
CA ASP A 46 -18.92 7.72 -9.83
C ASP A 46 -17.96 8.80 -10.38
N ASP A 47 -17.38 9.66 -9.54
CA ASP A 47 -16.49 10.74 -9.95
C ASP A 47 -15.02 10.39 -9.62
N TRP A 48 -14.16 10.35 -10.63
CA TRP A 48 -12.72 10.09 -10.44
C TRP A 48 -12.06 11.06 -9.45
N ARG A 49 -12.57 12.29 -9.35
CA ARG A 49 -12.07 13.31 -8.42
C ARG A 49 -12.29 12.92 -6.96
N LEU A 50 -13.33 12.14 -6.66
CA LEU A 50 -13.56 11.61 -5.32
C LEU A 50 -12.46 10.60 -4.95
N TYR A 51 -12.11 9.70 -5.87
CA TYR A 51 -11.02 8.75 -5.68
C TYR A 51 -9.67 9.44 -5.55
N ALA A 52 -9.39 10.43 -6.41
CA ALA A 52 -8.19 11.25 -6.31
C ALA A 52 -8.08 11.94 -4.94
N LEU A 53 -9.17 12.54 -4.46
CA LEU A 53 -9.21 13.19 -3.15
C LEU A 53 -8.97 12.20 -2.01
N GLN A 54 -9.60 11.03 -2.05
CA GLN A 54 -9.39 9.97 -1.06
C GLN A 54 -7.96 9.43 -1.12
N THR A 55 -7.37 9.29 -2.30
CA THR A 55 -5.99 8.84 -2.46
C THR A 55 -4.98 9.84 -1.92
N VAL A 56 -5.16 11.12 -2.23
CA VAL A 56 -4.31 12.19 -1.69
C VAL A 56 -4.49 12.29 -0.18
N GLY A 57 -5.72 12.25 0.31
CA GLY A 57 -6.02 12.33 1.73
C GLY A 57 -5.44 11.14 2.51
N LEU A 58 -5.66 9.91 2.06
CA LEU A 58 -5.23 8.72 2.78
C LEU A 58 -3.76 8.40 2.57
N GLN A 59 -3.30 8.16 1.34
CA GLN A 59 -1.92 7.75 1.11
C GLN A 59 -0.95 8.93 1.12
N GLY A 60 -1.34 10.08 0.55
CA GLY A 60 -0.50 11.28 0.56
C GLY A 60 -0.37 11.89 1.96
N VAL A 61 -1.49 12.30 2.55
CA VAL A 61 -1.50 12.97 3.87
C VAL A 61 -1.45 11.95 4.98
N GLY A 62 -2.39 11.00 5.04
CA GLY A 62 -2.46 10.00 6.10
C GLY A 62 -1.16 9.24 6.26
N PHE A 63 -0.70 8.54 5.22
CA PHE A 63 0.51 7.71 5.32
C PHE A 63 1.79 8.53 5.15
N GLY A 64 1.87 9.36 4.11
CA GLY A 64 3.05 10.18 3.82
C GLY A 64 3.38 11.17 4.95
N LEU A 65 2.46 12.09 5.25
CA LEU A 65 2.72 13.15 6.24
C LEU A 65 2.90 12.59 7.66
N THR A 66 2.09 11.60 8.08
CA THR A 66 2.26 10.98 9.41
C THR A 66 3.62 10.33 9.54
N SER A 67 4.11 9.65 8.49
CA SER A 67 5.43 9.03 8.50
C SER A 67 6.55 10.07 8.58
N LEU A 68 6.47 11.13 7.76
CA LEU A 68 7.45 12.22 7.79
C LEU A 68 7.47 12.93 9.15
N LEU A 69 6.29 13.17 9.74
CA LEU A 69 6.18 13.79 11.05
C LEU A 69 6.75 12.89 12.15
N PHE A 70 6.45 11.58 12.11
CA PHE A 70 7.03 10.62 13.04
C PHE A 70 8.57 10.64 12.98
N LEU A 71 9.15 10.53 11.78
CA LEU A 71 10.61 10.55 11.59
C LEU A 71 11.22 11.85 12.09
N LYS A 72 10.57 12.98 11.80
CA LYS A 72 11.02 14.30 12.26
C LYS A 72 10.96 14.44 13.78
N LEU A 73 9.85 14.05 14.41
CA LEU A 73 9.65 14.17 15.86
C LEU A 73 10.53 13.21 16.67
N GLN A 74 10.92 12.08 16.08
CA GLN A 74 11.80 11.11 16.71
C GLN A 74 13.28 11.33 16.33
N GLU A 75 13.56 12.27 15.42
CA GLU A 75 14.88 12.50 14.82
C GLU A 75 15.46 11.24 14.16
N ARG A 76 14.62 10.46 13.48
CA ARG A 76 14.96 9.13 12.95
C ARG A 76 15.02 9.01 11.41
N PHE A 77 15.44 10.06 10.71
CA PHE A 77 15.51 10.00 9.24
C PHE A 77 16.52 8.97 8.73
N GLU A 78 17.49 8.54 9.55
CA GLU A 78 18.42 7.44 9.27
C GLU A 78 17.74 6.07 9.09
N MET A 79 16.48 5.91 9.53
CA MET A 79 15.70 4.69 9.27
C MET A 79 15.39 4.50 7.78
N ILE A 80 15.49 5.58 7.00
CA ILE A 80 15.12 5.59 5.59
C ILE A 80 16.33 5.89 4.74
N ASN A 81 16.65 4.94 3.87
CA ASN A 81 17.66 5.13 2.86
C ASN A 81 17.02 5.59 1.56
N ILE A 82 17.30 6.83 1.16
CA ILE A 82 16.96 7.38 -0.16
C ILE A 82 18.27 7.74 -0.84
N ARG A 83 18.57 7.08 -1.96
CA ARG A 83 19.74 7.35 -2.77
C ARG A 83 19.43 7.15 -4.25
N VAL A 84 20.23 7.79 -5.11
CA VAL A 84 20.14 7.56 -6.56
C VAL A 84 20.31 6.05 -6.84
N PRO A 85 19.37 5.41 -7.56
CA PRO A 85 19.48 3.99 -7.88
C PRO A 85 20.74 3.66 -8.68
N THR A 86 21.44 2.61 -8.26
CA THR A 86 22.56 2.01 -8.98
C THR A 86 22.04 1.04 -10.05
N ARG A 87 22.93 0.54 -10.91
CA ARG A 87 22.58 -0.51 -11.89
C ARG A 87 22.03 -1.78 -11.20
N ASN A 88 22.53 -2.13 -10.02
CA ASN A 88 22.04 -3.29 -9.28
C ASN A 88 20.64 -3.04 -8.72
N ASP A 89 20.35 -1.81 -8.30
CA ASP A 89 19.01 -1.42 -7.87
C ASP A 89 18.00 -1.48 -9.03
N VAL A 90 18.39 -1.04 -10.22
CA VAL A 90 17.54 -1.15 -11.42
C VAL A 90 17.26 -2.63 -11.76
N LYS A 91 18.28 -3.50 -11.71
CA LYS A 91 18.09 -4.94 -11.91
C LYS A 91 17.13 -5.53 -10.88
N LEU A 92 17.32 -5.16 -9.61
CA LEU A 92 16.48 -5.62 -8.51
C LEU A 92 15.05 -5.10 -8.63
N ALA A 93 14.86 -3.86 -9.09
CA ALA A 93 13.56 -3.28 -9.36
C ALA A 93 12.83 -4.03 -10.48
N VAL A 94 13.50 -4.26 -11.61
CA VAL A 94 12.93 -5.04 -12.73
C VAL A 94 12.55 -6.44 -12.28
N LEU A 95 13.47 -7.14 -11.57
CA LEU A 95 13.19 -8.46 -11.00
C LEU A 95 12.03 -8.41 -10.00
N GLY A 96 11.93 -7.34 -9.20
CA GLY A 96 10.86 -7.12 -8.25
C GLY A 96 9.50 -7.02 -8.92
N VAL A 97 9.40 -6.25 -10.01
CA VAL A 97 8.15 -6.13 -10.80
C VAL A 97 7.74 -7.50 -11.35
N PHE A 98 8.64 -8.21 -12.04
CA PHE A 98 8.34 -9.54 -12.56
C PHE A 98 8.06 -10.56 -11.45
N GLY A 99 8.72 -10.43 -10.30
CA GLY A 99 8.47 -11.25 -9.12
C GLY A 99 7.06 -11.05 -8.58
N LEU A 100 6.59 -9.80 -8.43
CA LEU A 100 5.21 -9.52 -8.02
C LEU A 100 4.20 -10.09 -9.02
N LEU A 101 4.42 -9.87 -10.32
CA LEU A 101 3.54 -10.42 -11.36
C LEU A 101 3.51 -11.95 -11.33
N ALA A 102 4.67 -12.60 -11.20
CA ALA A 102 4.76 -14.06 -11.09
C ALA A 102 4.03 -14.59 -9.85
N VAL A 103 4.16 -13.90 -8.70
CA VAL A 103 3.44 -14.22 -7.47
C VAL A 103 1.93 -14.12 -7.69
N VAL A 104 1.44 -13.03 -8.29
CA VAL A 104 0.00 -12.87 -8.56
C VAL A 104 -0.51 -13.94 -9.52
N LEU A 105 0.23 -14.25 -10.58
CA LEU A 105 -0.15 -15.31 -11.53
C LEU A 105 -0.18 -16.69 -10.84
N ALA A 106 0.81 -16.99 -10.00
CA ALA A 106 0.85 -18.25 -9.25
C ALA A 106 -0.30 -18.36 -8.24
N LEU A 107 -0.59 -17.28 -7.51
CA LEU A 107 -1.73 -17.23 -6.59
C LEU A 107 -3.06 -17.34 -7.33
N SER A 108 -3.19 -16.68 -8.49
CA SER A 108 -4.39 -16.77 -9.33
C SER A 108 -4.61 -18.20 -9.81
N ALA A 109 -3.57 -18.86 -10.31
CA ALA A 109 -3.63 -20.27 -10.73
C ALA A 109 -3.99 -21.20 -9.56
N LEU A 110 -3.42 -20.96 -8.38
CA LEU A 110 -3.74 -21.69 -7.15
C LEU A 110 -5.21 -21.51 -6.79
N TYR A 111 -5.71 -20.28 -6.80
CA TYR A 111 -7.11 -19.99 -6.48
C TYR A 111 -8.06 -20.63 -7.48
N THR A 112 -7.75 -20.59 -8.78
CA THR A 112 -8.53 -21.32 -9.80
C THR A 112 -8.52 -22.82 -9.57
N GLN A 113 -7.36 -23.42 -9.24
CA GLN A 113 -7.25 -24.85 -8.99
C GLN A 113 -8.10 -25.33 -7.80
N PHE A 114 -8.24 -24.49 -6.78
CA PHE A 114 -8.97 -24.80 -5.55
C PHE A 114 -10.36 -24.15 -5.46
N ASP A 115 -10.88 -23.61 -6.56
CA ASP A 115 -12.17 -22.89 -6.64
C ASP A 115 -12.33 -21.78 -5.56
N VAL A 116 -11.22 -21.09 -5.29
CA VAL A 116 -11.19 -19.97 -4.34
C VAL A 116 -11.57 -18.70 -5.08
N GLN A 117 -12.71 -18.12 -4.72
CA GLN A 117 -13.15 -16.83 -5.25
C GLN A 117 -12.63 -15.69 -4.38
N LEU A 118 -11.92 -14.75 -5.00
CA LEU A 118 -11.56 -13.50 -4.33
C LEU A 118 -12.82 -12.65 -4.11
N PRO A 119 -12.93 -11.98 -2.95
CA PRO A 119 -14.05 -11.07 -2.71
C PRO A 119 -13.97 -9.87 -3.64
N GLU A 120 -15.13 -9.40 -4.08
CA GLU A 120 -15.24 -8.15 -4.82
C GLU A 120 -14.80 -6.97 -3.95
N THR A 121 -14.08 -6.03 -4.56
CA THR A 121 -13.73 -4.75 -3.95
C THR A 121 -14.35 -3.62 -4.79
N THR A 122 -14.50 -2.44 -4.21
CA THR A 122 -15.23 -1.34 -4.85
C THR A 122 -14.56 -0.85 -6.14
N LEU A 123 -13.23 -0.72 -6.15
CA LEU A 123 -12.52 -0.05 -7.23
C LEU A 123 -12.59 -0.77 -8.59
N PRO A 124 -12.37 -2.10 -8.70
CA PRO A 124 -12.52 -2.80 -9.97
C PRO A 124 -13.90 -2.64 -10.60
N GLY A 125 -14.99 -2.73 -9.82
CA GLY A 125 -16.34 -2.55 -10.35
C GLY A 125 -16.63 -1.11 -10.79
N VAL A 126 -15.96 -0.13 -10.18
CA VAL A 126 -16.03 1.28 -10.61
C VAL A 126 -15.30 1.47 -11.95
N ILE A 127 -14.11 0.88 -12.09
CA ILE A 127 -13.33 0.91 -13.35
C ILE A 127 -14.09 0.19 -14.47
N GLU A 128 -14.78 -0.92 -14.17
CA GLU A 128 -15.62 -1.61 -15.15
C GLU A 128 -16.74 -0.70 -15.69
N ARG A 129 -17.38 0.10 -14.82
CA ARG A 129 -18.40 1.07 -15.23
C ARG A 129 -17.82 2.33 -15.87
N GLN A 130 -16.61 2.72 -15.50
CA GLN A 130 -15.92 3.92 -15.97
C GLN A 130 -14.42 3.66 -16.16
N PRO A 131 -14.02 3.13 -17.33
CA PRO A 131 -12.64 2.68 -17.55
C PRO A 131 -11.60 3.78 -17.34
N ASP A 132 -11.90 5.01 -17.76
CA ASP A 132 -10.98 6.16 -17.68
C ASP A 132 -10.44 6.42 -16.27
N ILE A 133 -11.19 6.05 -15.21
CA ILE A 133 -10.73 6.13 -13.81
C ILE A 133 -9.39 5.42 -13.63
N ALA A 134 -9.20 4.26 -14.25
CA ALA A 134 -7.95 3.52 -14.17
C ALA A 134 -6.76 4.34 -14.69
N LEU A 135 -6.94 5.10 -15.77
CA LEU A 135 -5.89 5.96 -16.33
C LEU A 135 -5.61 7.16 -15.42
N TYR A 136 -6.66 7.75 -14.84
CA TYR A 136 -6.48 8.85 -13.88
C TYR A 136 -5.74 8.41 -12.63
N LEU A 137 -5.90 7.16 -12.17
CA LEU A 137 -5.21 6.67 -10.97
C LEU A 137 -3.71 6.37 -11.15
N ILE A 138 -3.21 6.28 -12.38
CA ILE A 138 -1.78 6.07 -12.67
C ILE A 138 -0.89 7.16 -12.04
N PRO A 139 -1.09 8.47 -12.31
CA PRO A 139 -0.29 9.50 -11.67
C PRO A 139 -0.45 9.50 -10.15
N PHE A 140 -1.66 9.23 -9.61
CA PHE A 140 -1.85 9.21 -8.16
C PHE A 140 -1.14 8.04 -7.48
N THR A 141 -1.06 6.87 -8.13
CA THR A 141 -0.34 5.74 -7.53
C THR A 141 1.16 5.97 -7.51
N ILE A 142 1.70 6.61 -8.54
CA ILE A 142 3.11 6.97 -8.63
C ILE A 142 3.48 8.05 -7.59
N LEU A 143 2.61 9.05 -7.39
CA LEU A 143 2.90 10.21 -6.55
C LEU A 143 2.51 10.05 -5.08
N PHE A 144 1.46 9.29 -4.78
CA PHE A 144 0.87 9.23 -3.45
C PHE A 144 0.75 7.80 -2.91
N VAL A 145 0.16 6.87 -3.66
CA VAL A 145 -0.10 5.51 -3.15
C VAL A 145 1.19 4.79 -2.81
N ALA A 146 2.01 4.49 -3.81
CA ALA A 146 3.24 3.75 -3.59
C ALA A 146 4.22 4.50 -2.67
N PRO A 147 4.48 5.83 -2.84
CA PRO A 147 5.34 6.54 -1.91
C PRO A 147 4.84 6.54 -0.47
N GLY A 148 3.55 6.84 -0.25
CA GLY A 148 2.95 6.93 1.09
C GLY A 148 2.92 5.58 1.80
N GLU A 149 2.47 4.54 1.11
CA GLU A 149 2.38 3.19 1.65
C GLU A 149 3.74 2.58 1.96
N GLU A 150 4.72 2.71 1.05
CA GLU A 150 6.06 2.19 1.28
C GLU A 150 6.80 2.98 2.36
N LEU A 151 6.62 4.30 2.41
CA LEU A 151 7.19 5.14 3.47
C LEU A 151 6.68 4.70 4.85
N LEU A 152 5.36 4.51 5.00
CA LEU A 152 4.78 4.07 6.26
C LEU A 152 5.19 2.63 6.60
N ALA A 153 4.99 1.70 5.67
CA ALA A 153 5.13 0.29 6.00
C ALA A 153 6.60 -0.17 6.06
N ARG A 154 7.48 0.37 5.20
CA ARG A 154 8.87 -0.12 5.03
C ARG A 154 9.84 0.84 5.69
N GLY A 155 9.68 2.14 5.44
CA GLY A 155 10.47 3.17 6.10
C GLY A 155 10.24 3.18 7.61
N VAL A 156 8.99 3.34 8.04
CA VAL A 156 8.65 3.54 9.46
C VAL A 156 8.37 2.24 10.21
N ILE A 157 7.37 1.45 9.80
CA ILE A 157 6.91 0.28 10.57
C ILE A 157 7.97 -0.84 10.56
N GLN A 158 8.40 -1.29 9.38
CA GLN A 158 9.47 -2.28 9.26
C GLN A 158 10.78 -1.77 9.89
N GLY A 159 11.17 -0.52 9.60
CA GLY A 159 12.34 0.12 10.20
C GLY A 159 12.34 0.09 11.72
N ARG A 160 11.20 0.42 12.36
CA ARG A 160 11.06 0.38 13.82
C ARG A 160 11.05 -1.05 14.37
N LEU A 161 10.43 -2.00 13.66
CA LEU A 161 10.43 -3.40 14.07
C LEU A 161 11.85 -3.99 14.06
N LYS A 162 12.74 -3.54 13.16
CA LYS A 162 14.14 -3.95 13.11
C LYS A 162 14.94 -3.57 14.37
N ASP A 163 14.49 -2.61 15.16
CA ASP A 163 15.12 -2.27 16.45
C ASP A 163 15.00 -3.44 17.46
N ALA A 164 13.92 -4.22 17.39
CA ALA A 164 13.63 -5.28 18.36
C ALA A 164 13.68 -6.70 17.78
N TYR A 165 13.52 -6.85 16.46
CA TYR A 165 13.39 -8.11 15.74
C TYR A 165 14.47 -8.28 14.66
N PRO A 166 14.87 -9.53 14.32
CA PRO A 166 15.71 -9.76 13.16
C PRO A 166 14.97 -9.36 11.87
N PRO A 167 15.70 -9.06 10.77
CA PRO A 167 15.12 -8.54 9.53
C PRO A 167 13.91 -9.33 9.01
N ILE A 168 14.00 -10.66 8.99
CA ILE A 168 12.92 -11.54 8.50
C ILE A 168 11.64 -11.37 9.32
N ALA A 169 11.76 -11.32 10.65
CA ALA A 169 10.59 -11.15 11.52
C ALA A 169 10.01 -9.74 11.40
N ALA A 170 10.85 -8.72 11.23
CA ALA A 170 10.39 -7.35 10.98
C ALA A 170 9.61 -7.23 9.66
N ILE A 171 10.07 -7.88 8.59
CA ILE A 171 9.36 -7.95 7.30
C ILE A 171 8.00 -8.63 7.47
N VAL A 172 7.96 -9.81 8.11
CA VAL A 172 6.71 -10.56 8.34
C VAL A 172 5.70 -9.71 9.13
N LEU A 173 6.13 -9.12 10.24
CA LEU A 173 5.26 -8.31 11.09
C LEU A 173 4.78 -7.05 10.37
N ALA A 174 5.66 -6.35 9.64
CA ALA A 174 5.26 -5.19 8.84
C ALA A 174 4.25 -5.57 7.74
N SER A 175 4.41 -6.74 7.11
CA SER A 175 3.46 -7.25 6.13
C SER A 175 2.11 -7.61 6.72
N VAL A 176 2.05 -8.12 7.96
CA VAL A 176 0.78 -8.28 8.69
C VAL A 176 0.11 -6.92 8.87
N VAL A 177 0.82 -5.91 9.37
CA VAL A 177 0.25 -4.57 9.58
C VAL A 177 -0.24 -3.95 8.27
N PHE A 178 0.55 -4.06 7.19
CA PHE A 178 0.18 -3.60 5.85
C PHE A 178 -1.11 -4.27 5.36
N THR A 179 -1.20 -5.60 5.51
CA THR A 179 -2.37 -6.37 5.10
C THR A 179 -3.61 -5.97 5.88
N LEU A 180 -3.49 -5.79 7.20
CA LEU A 180 -4.60 -5.34 8.06
C LEU A 180 -5.08 -3.93 7.71
N GLY A 181 -4.18 -3.06 7.22
CA GLY A 181 -4.56 -1.74 6.71
C GLY A 181 -5.58 -1.80 5.55
N HIS A 182 -5.61 -2.91 4.81
CA HIS A 182 -6.54 -3.08 3.69
C HIS A 182 -7.91 -3.62 4.10
N ALA A 183 -8.16 -3.86 5.40
CA ALA A 183 -9.44 -4.36 5.88
C ALA A 183 -10.62 -3.44 5.54
N GLY A 184 -10.36 -2.14 5.34
CA GLY A 184 -11.35 -1.17 4.88
C GLY A 184 -12.00 -1.53 3.53
N ASN A 185 -11.30 -2.26 2.67
CA ASN A 185 -11.81 -2.69 1.36
C ASN A 185 -12.86 -3.81 1.46
N LEU A 186 -12.94 -4.48 2.62
CA LEU A 186 -13.72 -5.70 2.83
C LEU A 186 -14.66 -5.60 4.05
N VAL A 187 -15.04 -4.37 4.46
CA VAL A 187 -15.91 -4.16 5.64
C VAL A 187 -17.25 -4.89 5.52
N ALA A 188 -17.79 -5.02 4.31
CA ALA A 188 -19.03 -5.75 4.03
C ALA A 188 -18.84 -7.25 3.73
N THR A 189 -17.60 -7.75 3.76
CA THR A 189 -17.26 -9.13 3.38
C THR A 189 -17.08 -10.01 4.62
N PRO A 190 -17.73 -11.19 4.72
CA PRO A 190 -17.49 -12.12 5.81
C PRO A 190 -16.01 -12.57 5.89
N LEU A 191 -15.46 -12.69 7.10
CA LEU A 191 -14.03 -12.92 7.32
C LEU A 191 -13.49 -14.16 6.56
N GLY A 192 -14.25 -15.26 6.53
CA GLY A 192 -13.83 -16.47 5.81
C GLY A 192 -13.63 -16.26 4.30
N ARG A 193 -14.37 -15.32 3.69
CA ARG A 193 -14.22 -14.93 2.28
C ARG A 193 -13.15 -13.86 2.07
N ALA A 194 -12.73 -13.17 3.14
CA ALA A 194 -11.68 -12.15 3.08
C ALA A 194 -10.25 -12.73 3.15
N LEU A 195 -10.08 -13.94 3.70
CA LEU A 195 -8.76 -14.56 3.93
C LEU A 195 -7.90 -14.69 2.66
N PRO A 196 -8.42 -15.13 1.50
CA PRO A 196 -7.62 -15.20 0.27
C PRO A 196 -7.08 -13.83 -0.16
N TYR A 197 -7.90 -12.78 -0.07
CA TYR A 197 -7.49 -11.41 -0.37
C TYR A 197 -6.35 -10.94 0.55
N PHE A 198 -6.50 -11.15 1.86
CA PHE A 198 -5.44 -10.82 2.82
C PHE A 198 -4.18 -11.66 2.61
N GLY A 199 -4.32 -12.94 2.28
CA GLY A 199 -3.21 -13.83 1.94
C GLY A 199 -2.42 -13.32 0.74
N GLN A 200 -3.10 -12.91 -0.32
CA GLN A 200 -2.48 -12.33 -1.50
C GLN A 200 -1.71 -11.04 -1.15
N LEU A 201 -2.35 -10.09 -0.47
CA LEU A 201 -1.69 -8.84 -0.05
C LEU A 201 -0.49 -9.09 0.86
N PHE A 202 -0.61 -10.05 1.78
CA PHE A 202 0.48 -10.42 2.67
C PHE A 202 1.71 -10.91 1.90
N VAL A 203 1.53 -11.82 0.93
CA VAL A 203 2.63 -12.33 0.10
C VAL A 203 3.26 -11.22 -0.74
N LEU A 204 2.46 -10.34 -1.35
CA LEU A 204 3.00 -9.19 -2.09
C LEU A 204 3.79 -8.25 -1.18
N SER A 205 3.28 -7.97 0.02
CA SER A 205 3.96 -7.15 1.01
C SER A 205 5.27 -7.81 1.49
N LEU A 206 5.35 -9.14 1.60
CA LEU A 206 6.61 -9.82 1.90
C LEU A 206 7.67 -9.57 0.82
N VAL A 207 7.28 -9.63 -0.46
CA VAL A 207 8.19 -9.34 -1.58
C VAL A 207 8.68 -7.89 -1.51
N LEU A 208 7.79 -6.93 -1.28
CA LEU A 208 8.14 -5.51 -1.13
C LEU A 208 9.06 -5.26 0.07
N GLY A 209 8.75 -5.86 1.24
CA GLY A 209 9.59 -5.75 2.43
C GLY A 209 10.98 -6.37 2.25
N TRP A 210 11.08 -7.49 1.53
CA TRP A 210 12.35 -8.10 1.14
C TRP A 210 13.12 -7.23 0.14
N LEU A 211 12.46 -6.65 -0.86
CA LEU A 211 13.09 -5.75 -1.82
C LEU A 211 13.65 -4.50 -1.13
N TYR A 212 12.93 -3.93 -0.17
CA TYR A 212 13.41 -2.81 0.63
C TYR A 212 14.65 -3.20 1.44
N GLU A 213 14.60 -4.33 2.14
CA GLU A 213 15.73 -4.84 2.93
C GLU A 213 16.95 -5.13 2.06
N ARG A 214 16.74 -5.66 0.85
CA ARG A 214 17.81 -6.08 -0.06
C ARG A 214 18.45 -4.92 -0.84
N SER A 215 17.65 -3.89 -1.15
CA SER A 215 18.10 -2.70 -1.89
C SER A 215 18.67 -1.62 -0.99
N GLU A 216 18.23 -1.60 0.27
CA GLU A 216 18.45 -0.49 1.20
C GLU A 216 18.13 0.86 0.53
N ASN A 217 17.02 0.91 -0.23
CA ASN A 217 16.62 2.10 -0.97
C ASN A 217 15.09 2.15 -1.13
N LEU A 218 14.46 3.13 -0.50
CA LEU A 218 13.01 3.31 -0.55
C LEU A 218 12.52 3.54 -1.99
N LEU A 219 13.32 4.22 -2.83
CA LEU A 219 12.92 4.50 -4.22
C LEU A 219 12.76 3.22 -5.06
N VAL A 220 13.52 2.17 -4.74
CA VAL A 220 13.44 0.89 -5.45
C VAL A 220 12.11 0.22 -5.19
N VAL A 221 11.71 0.13 -3.92
CA VAL A 221 10.45 -0.51 -3.56
C VAL A 221 9.23 0.34 -3.98
N VAL A 222 9.33 1.67 -3.89
CA VAL A 222 8.29 2.60 -4.40
C VAL A 222 8.10 2.41 -5.91
N PHE A 223 9.19 2.32 -6.68
CA PHE A 223 9.09 2.08 -8.12
C PHE A 223 8.43 0.73 -8.42
N VAL A 224 8.85 -0.34 -7.76
CA VAL A 224 8.29 -1.69 -7.97
C VAL A 224 6.79 -1.70 -7.68
N HIS A 225 6.38 -1.12 -6.56
CA HIS A 225 4.98 -1.02 -6.17
C HIS A 225 4.19 -0.15 -7.16
N ALA A 226 4.68 1.04 -7.51
CA ALA A 226 4.00 1.93 -8.46
C ALA A 226 3.81 1.27 -9.83
N VAL A 227 4.85 0.61 -10.36
CA VAL A 227 4.77 -0.08 -11.66
C VAL A 227 3.80 -1.25 -11.61
N TYR A 228 3.82 -2.03 -10.53
CA TYR A 228 2.84 -3.10 -10.33
C TYR A 228 1.40 -2.56 -10.37
N ASN A 229 1.12 -1.47 -9.64
CA ASN A 229 -0.20 -0.83 -9.65
C ASN A 229 -0.57 -0.28 -11.04
N CYS A 230 0.37 0.34 -11.75
CA CYS A 230 0.14 0.83 -13.11
C CYS A 230 -0.26 -0.31 -14.06
N ILE A 231 0.43 -1.46 -13.97
CA ILE A 231 0.10 -2.65 -14.77
C ILE A 231 -1.30 -3.15 -14.42
N THR A 232 -1.66 -3.23 -13.13
CA THR A 232 -3.02 -3.61 -12.71
C THR A 232 -4.07 -2.66 -13.28
N PHE A 233 -3.90 -1.35 -13.16
CA PHE A 233 -4.86 -0.37 -13.69
C PHE A 233 -4.97 -0.43 -15.22
N LEU A 234 -3.85 -0.53 -15.93
CA LEU A 234 -3.87 -0.69 -17.39
C LEU A 234 -4.55 -2.00 -17.82
N SER A 235 -4.37 -3.08 -17.04
CA SER A 235 -5.02 -4.37 -17.32
C SER A 235 -6.53 -4.29 -17.10
N GLN A 236 -6.98 -3.60 -16.05
CA GLN A 236 -8.39 -3.36 -15.77
C GLN A 236 -9.04 -2.45 -16.83
N TYR A 237 -8.35 -1.39 -17.25
CA TYR A 237 -8.78 -0.54 -18.37
C TYR A 237 -8.97 -1.33 -19.66
N ALA A 238 -7.95 -2.14 -20.03
CA ALA A 238 -8.00 -2.96 -21.23
C ALA A 238 -9.14 -3.99 -21.17
N ALA A 239 -9.36 -4.63 -20.03
CA ALA A 239 -10.46 -5.57 -19.84
C ALA A 239 -11.84 -4.90 -19.98
N ALA A 240 -12.01 -3.71 -19.38
CA ALA A 240 -13.28 -3.00 -19.40
C ALA A 240 -13.63 -2.36 -20.76
N THR A 241 -12.63 -2.10 -21.62
CA THR A 241 -12.81 -1.49 -22.95
C THR A 241 -12.77 -2.48 -24.11
N ALA A 242 -12.39 -3.74 -23.85
CA ALA A 242 -12.43 -4.82 -24.84
C ALA A 242 -13.83 -5.46 -24.98
N ALA A 243 -14.79 -5.08 -24.12
CA ALA A 243 -16.16 -5.58 -24.10
C ALA A 243 -17.10 -4.80 -25.04
#